data_AF-A0A6H2H8C4-F1
#
_entry.id   AF-A0A6H2H8C4-F1
#
_cell.length_a   1.000
_cell.length_b   1.000
_cell.length_c   1.000
_cell.angle_alpha   90.00
_cell.angle_beta   90.00
_cell.angle_gamma   90.00
#
_symmetry.space_group_name_H-M   'P 1'
#
loop_
_entity.id
_entity.type
_entity.pdbx_description
1 polymer ?
#
loop_
_entity_poly.entity_id
_entity_poly.type
_entity_poly.pdbx_seq_one_letter_code
_entity_poly.pdbx_strand_id
1 'polypeptide(L)' 'MDTKTLLKTIGGQAAIARECNVTDSAVSQWVSDNSVPDARHQYLQLAHPGPHWALYLSQRELVEPAKAAA' A
#
# COMPACT_ATOMS: atom_id res chain seq x y z
N MET A 1 -6.09 2.10 7.86
CA MET A 1 -5.67 3.40 7.30
C MET A 1 -5.71 3.31 5.81
N ASP A 2 -6.05 4.40 5.11
CA ASP A 2 -6.15 4.36 3.65
C ASP A 2 -4.76 4.35 2.99
N THR A 3 -4.71 4.00 1.71
CA THR A 3 -3.47 3.90 0.92
C THR A 3 -2.76 5.24 0.85
N LYS A 4 -3.50 6.34 0.77
CA LYS A 4 -2.92 7.70 0.77
C LYS A 4 -2.11 7.97 2.05
N THR A 5 -2.67 7.64 3.20
CA THR A 5 -2.04 7.84 4.51
C THR A 5 -0.85 6.91 4.70
N LEU A 6 -0.98 5.65 4.29
CA LEU A 6 0.14 4.71 4.26
C LEU A 6 1.32 5.28 3.45
N LEU A 7 1.08 5.66 2.19
CA LEU A 7 2.13 6.15 1.32
C LEU A 7 2.79 7.41 1.87
N LYS A 8 2.03 8.35 2.42
CA LYS A 8 2.58 9.53 3.11
C LYS A 8 3.48 9.17 4.29
N THR A 9 3.16 8.09 5.01
CA THR A 9 3.90 7.65 6.21
C THR A 9 5.26 7.07 5.85
N ILE A 10 5.36 6.32 4.74
CA ILE A 10 6.59 5.62 4.35
C ILE A 10 7.52 6.43 3.43
N GLY A 11 7.09 7.59 2.93
CA GLY A 11 7.97 8.48 2.15
C GLY A 11 7.27 9.38 1.13
N GLY A 12 5.98 9.14 0.87
CA GLY A 12 5.16 9.90 -0.06
C GLY A 12 5.21 9.36 -1.49
N GLN A 13 4.26 9.81 -2.30
CA GLN A 13 3.97 9.23 -3.62
C GLN A 13 5.19 9.24 -4.57
N ALA A 14 5.86 10.38 -4.72
CA ALA A 14 6.99 10.52 -5.63
C ALA A 14 8.22 9.68 -5.20
N ALA A 15 8.44 9.52 -3.89
CA ALA A 15 9.51 8.68 -3.39
C ALA A 15 9.21 7.21 -3.70
N ILE A 16 7.98 6.76 -3.44
CA ILE A 16 7.54 5.39 -3.68
C ILE A 16 7.52 5.05 -5.18
N ALA A 17 7.17 6.01 -6.04
CA ALA A 17 7.22 5.83 -7.48
C ALA A 17 8.66 5.55 -7.96
N ARG A 18 9.63 6.35 -7.51
CA ARG A 18 11.05 6.15 -7.81
C ARG A 18 11.57 4.82 -7.25
N GLU A 19 11.23 4.51 -6.01
CA GLU A 19 11.69 3.30 -5.34
C GLU A 19 11.15 2.03 -6.01
N CYS A 20 9.87 2.02 -6.38
CA CYS A 20 9.26 0.90 -7.10
C CYS A 20 9.61 0.87 -8.60
N ASN A 21 10.32 1.88 -9.10
CA ASN A 21 10.59 2.12 -10.52
C ASN A 21 9.31 2.10 -11.37
N VAL A 22 8.33 2.91 -10.98
CA VAL A 22 7.04 3.11 -11.67
C VAL A 22 6.74 4.59 -11.84
N THR A 23 5.71 4.92 -12.63
CA THR A 23 5.30 6.32 -12.82
C THR A 23 4.53 6.84 -11.59
N ASP A 24 4.58 8.15 -11.36
CA ASP A 24 3.76 8.81 -10.34
C ASP A 24 2.26 8.53 -10.54
N SER A 25 1.82 8.44 -11.81
CA SER A 25 0.44 8.10 -12.17
C SER A 25 0.04 6.68 -11.75
N ALA A 26 0.95 5.71 -11.82
CA ALA A 26 0.68 4.36 -11.33
C ALA A 26 0.43 4.37 -9.82
N VAL A 27 1.23 5.15 -9.06
CA VAL A 27 1.02 5.29 -7.61
C VAL A 27 -0.24 6.09 -7.29
N SER A 28 -0.59 7.11 -8.08
CA SER A 28 -1.90 7.80 -7.98
C SER A 28 -3.05 6.81 -8.13
N GLN A 29 -2.94 5.86 -9.06
CA GLN A 29 -3.96 4.83 -9.26
C GLN A 29 -4.14 3.96 -8.02
N TRP A 30 -3.05 3.57 -7.34
CA TRP A 30 -3.14 2.82 -6.08
C TRP A 30 -3.88 3.59 -4.98
N VAL A 31 -3.69 4.92 -4.94
CA VAL A 31 -4.41 5.79 -4.01
C VAL A 31 -5.90 5.85 -4.36
N SER A 32 -6.23 6.01 -5.64
CA SER A 32 -7.63 6.04 -6.12
C SER A 32 -8.35 4.72 -5.86
N ASP A 33 -7.68 3.60 -6.11
CA ASP A 33 -8.20 2.24 -5.89
C ASP A 33 -8.14 1.84 -4.40
N ASN A 34 -7.56 2.70 -3.56
CA ASN A 34 -7.27 2.46 -2.17
C ASN A 34 -6.59 1.10 -1.91
N SER A 35 -5.71 0.68 -2.83
CA SER A 35 -5.06 -0.63 -2.78
C SER A 35 -3.66 -0.58 -3.39
N VAL A 36 -2.67 -1.08 -2.65
CA VAL A 36 -1.32 -1.32 -3.16
C VAL A 36 -1.27 -2.73 -3.76
N PRO A 37 -0.77 -2.91 -5.00
CA PRO A 37 -0.63 -4.23 -5.61
C PRO A 37 0.19 -5.17 -4.72
N ASP A 38 -0.23 -6.44 -4.59
CA ASP A 38 0.35 -7.38 -3.62
C ASP A 38 1.88 -7.53 -3.73
N ALA A 39 2.43 -7.58 -4.95
CA ALA A 39 3.88 -7.64 -5.17
C ALA A 39 4.61 -6.38 -4.65
N ARG A 40 4.01 -5.19 -4.81
CA ARG A 40 4.57 -3.93 -4.31
C ARG A 40 4.39 -3.81 -2.81
N HIS A 41 3.29 -4.31 -2.28
CA HIS A 41 3.04 -4.37 -0.85
C HIS A 41 4.10 -5.23 -0.13
N GLN A 42 4.39 -6.44 -0.61
CA GLN A 42 5.43 -7.29 -0.01
C GLN A 42 6.81 -6.62 -0.01
N TYR A 43 7.18 -5.99 -1.12
CA TYR A 43 8.44 -5.24 -1.22
C TYR A 43 8.48 -4.06 -0.24
N LEU A 44 7.45 -3.20 -0.23
CA LEU A 44 7.41 -2.02 0.62
C LEU A 44 7.35 -2.35 2.11
N GLN A 45 6.75 -3.49 2.49
CA GLN A 45 6.80 -3.98 3.87
C GLN A 45 8.22 -4.27 4.36
N LEU A 46 9.06 -4.83 3.48
CA LEU A 46 10.46 -5.11 3.78
C LEU A 46 11.31 -3.83 3.76
N ALA A 47 11.06 -2.94 2.81
CA ALA A 47 11.82 -1.70 2.66
C ALA A 47 11.50 -0.66 3.75
N HIS A 48 10.24 -0.60 4.20
CA HIS A 48 9.75 0.37 5.19
C HIS A 48 9.07 -0.35 6.36
N PRO A 49 9.83 -1.08 7.19
CA PRO A 49 9.23 -1.84 8.29
C PRO A 49 8.59 -0.90 9.33
N GLY A 50 7.42 -1.27 9.84
CA GLY A 50 6.76 -0.51 10.90
C GLY A 50 5.32 -0.91 11.20
N PRO A 51 4.71 -0.34 12.26
CA PRO A 51 3.37 -0.70 12.72
C PRO A 51 2.25 -0.24 11.77
N HIS A 52 2.55 0.68 10.84
CA HIS A 52 1.57 1.20 9.88
C HIS A 52 1.01 0.13 8.94
N TRP A 53 1.76 -0.96 8.70
CA TRP A 53 1.28 -2.09 7.90
C TRP A 53 0.12 -2.84 8.55
N ALA A 54 0.17 -3.07 9.87
CA ALA A 54 -0.92 -3.70 10.59
C ALA A 54 -2.20 -2.85 10.51
N LEU A 55 -2.06 -1.53 10.63
CA LEU A 55 -3.17 -0.57 10.50
C LEU A 55 -3.71 -0.48 9.07
N TYR A 56 -2.87 -0.73 8.06
CA TYR A 56 -3.28 -0.76 6.66
C TYR A 56 -4.05 -2.05 6.34
N LEU A 57 -3.52 -3.21 6.76
CA LEU A 57 -4.12 -4.53 6.54
C LEU A 57 -5.47 -4.69 7.23
N SER A 58 -5.62 -4.18 8.46
CA SER A 58 -6.90 -4.25 9.16
C SER A 58 -8.04 -3.54 8.44
N GLN A 59 -7.74 -2.58 7.56
CA GLN A 59 -8.75 -1.96 6.69
C GLN A 59 -9.01 -2.75 5.41
N ARG A 60 -8.02 -3.45 4.86
CA ARG A 60 -8.21 -4.34 3.70
C ARG A 60 -9.13 -5.52 4.05
N GLU A 61 -8.95 -6.11 5.22
CA GLU A 61 -9.76 -7.25 5.68
C GLU A 61 -11.24 -6.90 5.89
N LEU A 62 -11.53 -5.63 6.25
CA LEU A 62 -12.91 -5.14 6.36
C LEU A 62 -13.60 -4.97 5.01
N VAL A 63 -12.84 -4.85 3.92
CA VAL A 63 -13.37 -4.63 2.55
C VAL A 63 -13.45 -5.94 1.76
N GLU A 64 -12.56 -6.91 2.02
CA GLU A 64 -12.57 -8.23 1.36
C GLU A 64 -12.67 -9.41 2.36
N PRO A 65 -13.84 -9.66 2.97
CA PRO A 65 -14.01 -10.79 3.89
C PRO A 65 -13.97 -12.18 3.22
N ALA A 66 -13.75 -12.28 1.90
CA ALA A 66 -14.05 -13.49 1.13
C ALA A 66 -12.84 -14.42 0.85
N LYS A 67 -11.59 -13.99 1.06
CA LYS A 67 -10.41 -14.75 0.59
C LYS A 67 -9.70 -15.60 1.67
N ALA A 68 -10.09 -15.49 2.93
CA ALA A 68 -9.47 -16.22 4.05
C ALA A 68 -10.18 -17.56 4.40
N ALA A 69 -11.26 -17.91 3.69
CA ALA A 69 -12.11 -19.07 4.01
C ALA A 69 -12.06 -20.20 2.94
N ALA A 70 -11.04 -20.22 2.08
CA ALA A 70 -10.86 -21.22 1.01
C ALA A 70 -9.59 -22.05 1.21
#